data_AF-A0A7C3D7I2-F1
#
_entry.id   AF-A0A7C3D7I2-F1
#
_cell.length_a   1.000
_cell.length_b   1.000
_cell.length_c   1.000
_cell.angle_alpha   90.00
_cell.angle_beta   90.00
_cell.angle_gamma   90.00
#
_symmetry.space_group_name_H-M   'P 1'
#
loop_
_entity.id
_entity.type
_entity.pdbx_description
1 polymer ?
#
loop_
_entity_poly.entity_id
_entity_poly.type
_entity_poly.pdbx_seq_one_letter_code
_entity_poly.pdbx_strand_id
1 'polypeptide(L)'
;MTITFDCTDEMRENYPAVVHVDQTARPQFVDEKYNPSFYRIIKEYEKLTGLHSIINTSFNMHEEPIVCTPADAVRAFKLGHLDYLAIGNFLAANPVAARKEVNEVAVEQEKVPVA
;
A
#
# COMPACT_ATOMS: atom_id res chain seq x y z
N MET A 1 4.73 -11.57 5.63
CA MET A 1 5.76 -10.53 5.79
C MET A 1 6.63 -10.80 7.03
N THR A 2 7.37 -11.89 7.06
CA THR A 2 8.27 -12.23 8.21
C THR A 2 9.65 -12.70 7.75
N ILE A 3 9.82 -12.92 6.45
CA ILE A 3 11.06 -13.41 5.82
C ILE A 3 11.39 -12.44 4.68
N THR A 4 12.65 -12.03 4.60
CA THR A 4 13.20 -11.17 3.55
C THR A 4 13.70 -12.00 2.37
N PHE A 5 13.59 -11.45 1.17
CA PHE A 5 14.09 -12.06 -0.06
C PHE A 5 14.80 -11.01 -0.91
N ASP A 6 15.75 -11.46 -1.72
CA ASP A 6 16.36 -10.64 -2.77
C ASP A 6 15.31 -10.27 -3.82
N CYS A 7 15.30 -9.01 -4.22
CA CYS A 7 14.40 -8.53 -5.26
C CYS A 7 14.87 -8.94 -6.66
N THR A 8 13.92 -9.23 -7.55
CA THR A 8 14.19 -9.36 -8.99
C THR A 8 14.52 -8.00 -9.59
N ASP A 9 15.09 -7.98 -10.81
CA ASP A 9 15.33 -6.74 -11.55
C ASP A 9 14.03 -5.95 -11.78
N GLU A 10 12.96 -6.65 -12.17
CA GLU A 10 11.63 -6.06 -12.36
C GLU A 10 11.13 -5.36 -11.09
N MET A 11 11.36 -5.96 -9.91
CA MET A 11 10.92 -5.39 -8.65
C MET A 11 11.69 -4.11 -8.32
N ARG A 12 13.02 -4.12 -8.54
CA ARG A 12 13.89 -2.96 -8.32
C ARG A 12 13.54 -1.78 -9.21
N GLU A 13 13.17 -2.04 -10.46
CA GLU A 13 12.87 -1.01 -11.44
C GLU A 13 11.48 -0.40 -11.22
N ASN A 14 10.46 -1.24 -10.99
CA ASN A 14 9.07 -0.81 -11.00
C ASN A 14 8.47 -0.52 -9.61
N TYR A 15 9.10 -0.98 -8.53
CA TYR A 15 8.55 -0.88 -7.16
C TYR A 15 9.52 -0.27 -6.14
N PRO A 16 10.11 0.90 -6.41
CA PRO A 16 11.13 1.49 -5.54
C PRO A 16 10.63 1.78 -4.11
N ALA A 17 9.32 1.95 -3.92
CA ALA A 17 8.73 2.24 -2.62
C ALA A 17 8.71 1.06 -1.63
N VAL A 18 8.95 -0.19 -2.10
CA VAL A 18 8.97 -1.39 -1.24
C VAL A 18 10.30 -2.12 -1.22
N VAL A 19 11.25 -1.68 -2.05
CA VAL A 19 12.60 -2.24 -2.12
C VAL A 19 13.51 -1.48 -1.17
N HIS A 20 14.18 -2.19 -0.29
CA HIS A 20 15.16 -1.59 0.63
C HIS A 20 16.46 -1.23 -0.08
N VAL A 21 17.28 -0.38 0.54
CA VAL A 21 18.58 0.08 -0.01
C VAL A 21 19.53 -1.08 -0.32
N ASP A 22 19.38 -2.21 0.39
CA ASP A 22 20.13 -3.44 0.19
C ASP A 22 19.53 -4.38 -0.89
N GLN A 23 18.55 -3.89 -1.65
CA GLN A 23 17.87 -4.62 -2.73
C GLN A 23 17.01 -5.80 -2.26
N THR A 24 16.59 -5.81 -1.00
CA THR A 24 15.67 -6.83 -0.45
C THR A 24 14.26 -6.30 -0.23
N ALA A 25 13.30 -7.21 -0.09
CA ALA A 25 11.93 -6.91 0.33
C ALA A 25 11.34 -8.02 1.20
N ARG A 26 10.26 -7.71 1.93
CA ARG A 26 9.55 -8.65 2.81
C ARG A 26 8.13 -8.92 2.30
N PRO A 27 7.95 -9.81 1.32
CA PRO A 27 6.69 -9.97 0.61
C PRO A 27 5.58 -10.56 1.48
N GLN A 28 4.35 -10.32 1.02
CA GLN A 28 3.17 -11.09 1.39
C GLN A 28 2.64 -11.76 0.12
N PHE A 29 2.71 -13.08 0.05
CA PHE A 29 2.04 -13.81 -1.01
C PHE A 29 0.53 -13.83 -0.73
N VAL A 30 -0.25 -13.37 -1.71
CA VAL A 30 -1.70 -13.36 -1.67
C VAL A 30 -2.19 -14.36 -2.71
N ASP A 31 -2.94 -15.35 -2.25
CA ASP A 31 -3.47 -16.42 -3.08
C ASP A 31 -4.99 -16.36 -3.08
N GLU A 32 -5.60 -16.56 -4.25
CA GLU A 32 -7.05 -16.46 -4.43
C GLU A 32 -7.82 -17.42 -3.52
N LYS A 33 -7.29 -18.62 -3.26
CA LYS A 33 -7.93 -19.62 -2.42
C LYS A 33 -8.06 -19.15 -0.97
N TYR A 34 -7.06 -18.43 -0.46
CA TYR A 34 -6.99 -18.02 0.95
C TYR A 34 -7.50 -16.60 1.20
N ASN A 35 -7.40 -15.70 0.21
CA ASN A 35 -7.88 -14.32 0.34
C ASN A 35 -8.43 -13.80 -1.01
N PRO A 36 -9.61 -14.27 -1.44
CA PRO A 36 -10.14 -13.99 -2.77
C PRO A 36 -10.56 -12.52 -2.97
N SER A 37 -10.92 -11.79 -1.91
CA SER A 37 -11.25 -10.37 -2.03
C SER A 37 -10.00 -9.55 -2.28
N PHE A 38 -8.93 -9.74 -1.50
CA PHE A 38 -7.70 -8.99 -1.66
C PHE A 38 -6.96 -9.37 -2.95
N TYR A 39 -6.99 -10.65 -3.34
CA TYR A 39 -6.47 -11.10 -4.63
C TYR A 39 -7.13 -10.37 -5.80
N ARG A 40 -8.46 -10.23 -5.78
CA ARG A 40 -9.21 -9.48 -6.82
C ARG A 40 -8.81 -8.02 -6.91
N ILE A 41 -8.54 -7.36 -5.78
CA ILE A 41 -8.05 -5.97 -5.76
C ILE A 41 -6.69 -5.88 -6.47
N ILE A 42 -5.75 -6.77 -6.14
CA ILE A 42 -4.42 -6.79 -6.75
C ILE A 42 -4.51 -7.08 -8.27
N LYS A 43 -5.34 -8.05 -8.68
CA LYS A 43 -5.54 -8.35 -10.11
C LYS A 43 -6.18 -7.20 -10.87
N GLU A 44 -7.11 -6.46 -10.26
CA GLU A 44 -7.71 -5.30 -10.92
C GLU A 44 -6.71 -4.13 -11.00
N TYR A 45 -5.93 -3.91 -9.94
CA TYR A 45 -4.82 -2.96 -9.94
C TYR A 45 -3.81 -3.27 -11.07
N GLU A 46 -3.48 -4.54 -11.29
CA GLU A 46 -2.60 -4.98 -12.38
C GLU A 46 -3.19 -4.70 -13.76
N LYS A 47 -4.49 -4.94 -13.98
CA LYS A 47 -5.13 -4.59 -15.26
C LYS A 47 -5.08 -3.09 -15.54
N LEU A 48 -5.22 -2.27 -14.50
CA LEU A 48 -5.28 -0.81 -14.62
C LEU A 48 -3.89 -0.17 -14.78
N THR A 49 -2.87 -0.73 -14.13
CA THR A 49 -1.54 -0.11 -14.02
C THR A 49 -0.42 -0.88 -14.71
N GLY A 50 -0.63 -2.16 -15.02
CA GLY A 50 0.41 -3.10 -15.43
C GLY A 50 1.27 -3.63 -14.27
N LEU A 51 1.07 -3.14 -13.04
CA LEU A 51 1.84 -3.53 -11.85
C LEU A 51 1.08 -4.54 -10.99
N HIS A 52 1.76 -5.58 -10.52
CA HIS A 52 1.16 -6.74 -9.87
C HIS A 52 1.41 -6.80 -8.35
N SER A 53 2.04 -5.77 -7.78
CA SER A 53 2.30 -5.66 -6.32
C SER A 53 1.83 -4.32 -5.77
N ILE A 54 1.36 -4.31 -4.53
CA ILE A 54 0.90 -3.12 -3.80
C ILE A 54 1.58 -3.02 -2.43
N ILE A 55 1.68 -1.81 -1.89
CA ILE A 55 2.16 -1.57 -0.53
C ILE A 55 1.07 -2.02 0.45
N ASN A 56 1.46 -2.85 1.42
CA ASN A 56 0.62 -3.21 2.55
C ASN A 56 1.32 -2.80 3.86
N THR A 57 0.71 -1.85 4.59
CA THR A 57 1.19 -1.37 5.88
C THR A 57 0.11 -1.50 6.94
N SER A 58 0.48 -1.42 8.22
CA SER A 58 -0.47 -1.52 9.32
C SER A 58 -1.49 -0.38 9.25
N PHE A 59 -2.77 -0.73 9.39
CA PHE A 59 -3.80 0.29 9.55
C PHE A 59 -3.95 0.64 11.04
N ASN A 60 -3.24 1.68 11.45
CA ASN A 60 -3.24 2.25 12.80
C ASN A 60 -2.81 3.72 12.76
N MET A 61 -3.04 4.43 13.86
CA MET A 61 -2.34 5.70 14.10
C MET A 61 -0.97 5.42 14.74
N HIS A 62 -0.09 6.42 14.73
CA HIS A 62 1.21 6.33 15.38
C HIS A 62 1.04 5.92 16.85
N GLU A 63 1.82 4.93 17.29
CA GLU A 63 1.81 4.35 18.65
C GLU A 63 0.51 3.65 19.07
N GLU A 64 -0.44 3.45 18.16
CA GLU A 64 -1.66 2.70 18.42
C GLU A 64 -1.61 1.26 17.85
N PRO A 65 -2.33 0.30 18.45
CA PRO A 65 -2.54 -1.02 17.84
C PRO A 65 -3.25 -0.94 16.48
N ILE A 66 -3.16 -2.02 15.71
CA ILE A 66 -3.98 -2.21 14.50
C ILE A 66 -5.47 -2.10 14.89
N VAL A 67 -6.25 -1.40 14.06
CA VAL A 67 -7.69 -1.23 14.27
C VAL A 67 -8.40 -2.58 14.41
N CYS A 68 -9.38 -2.67 15.32
CA CYS A 68 -10.09 -3.92 15.60
C CYS A 68 -11.60 -3.78 15.34
N THR A 69 -12.18 -2.63 15.66
CA THR A 69 -13.62 -2.38 15.45
C THR A 69 -13.87 -1.42 14.27
N PRO A 70 -15.08 -1.43 13.67
CA PRO A 70 -15.46 -0.42 12.69
C PRO A 70 -15.31 1.02 13.19
N ALA A 71 -15.55 1.26 14.48
CA ALA A 71 -15.36 2.56 15.10
C ALA A 71 -13.88 2.99 15.11
N ASP A 72 -12.97 2.06 15.41
CA ASP A 72 -11.52 2.31 15.35
C ASP A 72 -11.08 2.66 13.93
N ALA A 73 -11.53 1.89 12.94
CA ALA A 73 -11.22 2.11 11.53
C ALA A 73 -11.70 3.49 11.05
N VAL A 74 -12.94 3.89 11.39
CA VAL A 74 -13.48 5.21 11.02
C VAL A 74 -12.72 6.35 11.71
N ARG A 75 -12.32 6.18 12.98
CA ARG A 75 -11.52 7.17 13.70
C ARG A 75 -10.14 7.32 13.08
N ALA A 76 -9.42 6.22 12.88
CA ALA A 76 -8.08 6.22 12.28
C ALA A 76 -8.10 6.75 10.84
N PHE A 77 -9.11 6.38 10.04
CA PHE A 77 -9.34 6.92 8.71
C PHE A 77 -9.44 8.45 8.67
N LYS A 78 -10.21 9.04 9.59
CA LYS A 78 -10.38 10.50 9.67
C LYS A 78 -9.13 11.21 10.17
N LEU A 79 -8.51 10.69 11.24
CA LEU A 79 -7.30 11.29 11.84
C LEU A 79 -6.05 11.12 10.96
N GLY A 80 -5.94 10.00 10.27
CA GLY A 80 -4.84 9.69 9.35
C GLY A 80 -4.97 10.38 8.00
N HIS A 81 -6.04 11.16 7.77
CA HIS A 81 -6.28 11.88 6.52
C HIS A 81 -6.20 10.99 5.27
N LEU A 82 -6.59 9.72 5.39
CA LEU A 82 -6.59 8.77 4.27
C LEU A 82 -7.68 9.14 3.26
N ASP A 83 -7.48 8.90 1.98
CA ASP A 83 -8.43 9.31 0.93
C ASP A 83 -9.73 8.49 0.96
N TYR A 84 -9.62 7.16 1.14
CA TYR A 84 -10.75 6.24 1.13
C TYR A 84 -10.66 5.19 2.25
N LEU A 85 -11.82 4.79 2.76
CA LEU A 85 -11.99 3.65 3.65
C LEU A 85 -12.93 2.63 3.01
N ALA A 86 -12.42 1.44 2.74
CA ALA A 86 -13.22 0.27 2.39
C ALA A 86 -13.43 -0.60 3.65
N ILE A 87 -14.67 -0.84 4.04
CA ILE A 87 -15.02 -1.67 5.20
C ILE A 87 -16.28 -2.50 4.91
N GLY A 88 -16.12 -3.82 4.87
CA GLY A 88 -17.19 -4.71 4.40
C GLY A 88 -17.63 -4.35 2.98
N ASN A 89 -18.92 -4.06 2.81
CA ASN A 89 -19.51 -3.68 1.52
C ASN A 89 -19.61 -2.15 1.32
N PHE A 90 -18.95 -1.37 2.16
CA PHE A 90 -19.01 0.09 2.11
C PHE A 90 -17.67 0.67 1.66
N LEU A 91 -17.75 1.73 0.85
CA LEU A 91 -16.63 2.57 0.46
C LEU A 91 -16.97 4.01 0.84
N ALA A 92 -16.12 4.64 1.65
CA ALA A 92 -16.28 6.03 2.07
C ALA A 92 -15.10 6.85 1.56
N ALA A 93 -15.40 7.97 0.88
CA ALA A 93 -14.41 9.00 0.59
C ALA A 93 -14.24 9.91 1.81
N ASN A 94 -13.02 10.35 2.10
CA ASN A 94 -12.76 11.22 3.23
C ASN A 94 -13.28 12.63 2.91
N PRO A 95 -14.20 13.18 3.71
CA PRO A 95 -14.76 14.51 3.45
C PRO A 95 -13.74 15.64 3.67
N VAL A 96 -12.61 15.37 4.31
CA VAL A 96 -11.58 16.36 4.68
C VAL A 96 -10.26 16.15 3.91
N ALA A 97 -10.07 15.02 3.24
CA ALA A 97 -8.94 14.87 2.32
C ALA A 97 -9.18 15.83 1.14
N ALA A 98 -8.48 16.95 1.12
CA ALA A 98 -8.46 17.82 -0.05
C ALA A 98 -8.10 16.94 -1.24
N ARG A 99 -9.00 16.86 -2.25
CA ARG A 99 -8.71 16.15 -3.50
C ARG A 99 -7.39 16.70 -4.03
N LYS A 100 -6.29 15.96 -3.84
CA LYS A 100 -5.06 16.24 -4.56
C LYS A 100 -5.36 15.85 -6.00
N GLU A 101 -5.37 16.83 -6.89
CA GLU A 101 -5.28 16.53 -8.32
C GLU A 101 -4.08 15.60 -8.51
N VAL A 102 -4.29 14.48 -9.20
CA VAL A 102 -3.22 13.55 -9.56
C VAL A 102 -2.36 14.26 -10.59
N ASN A 103 -1.45 15.10 -10.14
CA ASN A 103 -0.36 15.58 -10.98
C ASN A 103 0.61 14.41 -11.14
N GLU A 104 0.95 14.10 -12.39
CA GLU A 104 2.00 13.17 -12.74
C GLU A 104 3.23 13.47 -11.88
N VAL A 105 3.51 12.60 -10.90
CA VAL A 105 4.73 12.69 -10.12
C VAL A 105 5.83 12.22 -11.06
N ALA A 106 6.54 13.18 -11.67
CA ALA A 106 7.84 12.90 -12.23
C ALA A 106 8.71 12.31 -11.11
N VAL A 107 9.10 11.05 -11.25
CA VAL A 107 10.03 10.41 -10.33
C VAL A 107 11.40 11.06 -10.56
N GLU A 108 11.66 12.16 -9.85
CA GLU A 108 13.02 12.68 -9.75
C GLU A 108 13.80 11.71 -8.85
N GLN A 109 14.67 10.93 -9.50
CA GLN A 109 15.63 10.06 -8.82
C GLN A 109 16.65 10.95 -8.10
N GLU A 110 16.35 11.37 -6.88
CA GLU A 110 17.36 11.92 -5.98
C GLU A 110 18.32 10.78 -5.60
N LYS A 111 19.51 10.80 -6.20
CA LYS A 111 20.61 9.92 -5.83
C LYS A 111 20.97 10.19 -4.37
N VAL A 112 20.49 9.33 -3.48
CA VAL A 112 20.99 9.27 -2.10
C VAL A 112 22.49 8.91 -2.18
N PRO A 113 23.39 9.76 -1.66
CA PRO A 113 24.81 9.47 -1.69
C PRO A 113 25.09 8.27 -0.77
N VAL A 114 25.72 7.25 -1.34
CA VAL A 114 26.24 6.12 -0.58
C VAL A 114 27.48 6.60 0.17
N ALA A 115 27.46 6.49 1.50
CA ALA A 115 28.59 6.72 2.39
C ALA A 115 29.50 5.47 2.45
#